data_AF-A0A356KQC6-F1
#
_entry.id   AF-A0A356KQC6-F1
#
_cell.length_a   1.000
_cell.length_b   1.000
_cell.length_c   1.000
_cell.angle_alpha   90.00
_cell.angle_beta   90.00
_cell.angle_gamma   90.00
#
_symmetry.space_group_name_H-M   'P 1'
#
loop_
_entity.id
_entity.type
_entity.pdbx_description
1 polymer ?
#
loop_
_entity_poly.entity_id
_entity_poly.type
_entity_poly.pdbx_seq_one_letter_code
_entity_poly.pdbx_strand_id
1 'polypeptide(L)'
;GLMGFQDALFKLRLPYCSEGAVEFADKAMEVISYYAILGSSKLAEERGNYASFAGSLWSRGILPIDSLDLLGKERGGYLDVDRTQRLDWNALRERVKTYGMRNSNCMAIAPTATIANITGVSQSIEPIYKNLFAKSNLSGEFTVVNHYLVNDLKALGLWDEVMVHDLKYFDGGVQQIDRIPVELRELYTTAFELDPSWLVLAASQRQKWIDQGQ
;
A
#
# COMPACT_ATOMS: atom_id res chain seq x y z
N GLY A 1 2.82 -9.27 2.42
CA GLY A 1 2.47 -8.06 1.66
C GLY A 1 1.03 -7.67 1.91
N LEU A 2 0.53 -6.76 1.10
CA LEU A 2 -0.87 -6.29 1.12
C LEU A 2 -1.37 -6.13 -0.32
N MET A 3 -2.69 -6.03 -0.49
CA MET A 3 -3.37 -5.67 -1.75
C MET A 3 -4.63 -4.86 -1.42
N GLY A 4 -5.22 -4.21 -2.42
CA GLY A 4 -6.40 -3.35 -2.22
C GLY A 4 -6.06 -1.99 -1.60
N PHE A 5 -4.81 -1.51 -1.73
CA PHE A 5 -4.41 -0.21 -1.15
C PHE A 5 -5.21 0.95 -1.74
N GLN A 6 -5.29 1.05 -3.07
CA GLN A 6 -6.08 2.08 -3.76
C GLN A 6 -7.57 2.01 -3.40
N ASP A 7 -8.11 0.80 -3.22
CA ASP A 7 -9.50 0.61 -2.79
C ASP A 7 -9.75 1.10 -1.37
N ALA A 8 -8.79 0.88 -0.46
CA ALA A 8 -8.85 1.43 0.88
C ALA A 8 -8.85 2.97 0.85
N LEU A 9 -8.03 3.57 -0.01
CA LEU A 9 -8.01 5.02 -0.22
C LEU A 9 -9.36 5.55 -0.73
N PHE A 10 -10.00 4.86 -1.69
CA PHE A 10 -11.35 5.23 -2.16
C PHE A 10 -12.38 5.19 -1.03
N LYS A 11 -12.35 4.14 -0.19
CA LYS A 11 -13.26 4.02 0.96
C LYS A 11 -13.02 5.09 2.02
N LEU A 12 -11.78 5.52 2.19
CA LEU A 12 -11.39 6.57 3.13
C LEU A 12 -11.54 7.99 2.55
N ARG A 13 -11.94 8.12 1.27
CA ARG A 13 -12.01 9.40 0.55
C ARG A 13 -10.67 10.14 0.51
N LEU A 14 -9.58 9.39 0.35
CA LEU A 14 -8.23 9.93 0.25
C LEU A 14 -7.73 9.84 -1.20
N PRO A 15 -7.49 10.98 -1.88
CA PRO A 15 -6.74 10.96 -3.14
C PRO A 15 -5.37 10.35 -2.93
N TYR A 16 -4.88 9.55 -3.88
CA TYR A 16 -3.56 8.91 -3.73
C TYR A 16 -2.45 9.97 -3.57
N CYS A 17 -2.53 11.06 -4.33
CA CYS A 17 -1.64 12.22 -4.23
C CYS A 17 -2.04 13.18 -3.10
N SER A 18 -2.09 12.67 -1.86
CA SER A 18 -2.37 13.48 -0.69
C SER A 18 -1.52 13.07 0.49
N GLU A 19 -1.28 14.02 1.41
CA GLU A 19 -0.63 13.73 2.70
C GLU A 19 -1.40 12.67 3.49
N GLY A 20 -2.74 12.68 3.41
CA GLY A 20 -3.58 11.67 4.06
C GLY A 20 -3.34 10.25 3.54
N ALA A 21 -3.12 10.07 2.23
CA ALA A 21 -2.76 8.77 1.66
C ALA A 21 -1.35 8.32 2.07
N VAL A 22 -0.40 9.25 2.19
CA VAL A 22 0.96 8.99 2.69
C VAL A 22 0.93 8.58 4.17
N GLU A 23 0.16 9.29 5.00
CA GLU A 23 -0.03 8.93 6.42
C GLU A 23 -0.73 7.57 6.55
N PHE A 24 -1.73 7.30 5.71
CA PHE A 24 -2.39 6.01 5.70
C PHE A 24 -1.43 4.88 5.29
N ALA A 25 -0.56 5.11 4.30
CA ALA A 25 0.47 4.15 3.90
C ALA A 25 1.40 3.79 5.06
N ASP A 26 1.87 4.81 5.79
CA ASP A 26 2.67 4.65 7.00
C ASP A 26 1.93 3.80 8.05
N LYS A 27 0.77 4.28 8.51
CA LYS A 27 -0.01 3.68 9.59
C LYS A 27 -0.43 2.24 9.28
N ALA A 28 -0.88 1.98 8.06
CA ALA A 28 -1.30 0.64 7.65
C ALA A 28 -0.12 -0.34 7.72
N MET A 29 1.05 0.06 7.23
CA MET A 29 2.22 -0.80 7.21
C MET A 29 2.85 -0.96 8.60
N GLU A 30 2.77 0.07 9.46
CA GLU A 30 3.16 -0.03 10.87
C GLU A 30 2.38 -1.15 11.57
N VAL A 31 1.05 -1.15 11.41
CA VAL A 31 0.16 -2.16 12.00
C VAL A 31 0.46 -3.55 11.46
N ILE A 32 0.60 -3.70 10.14
CA ILE A 32 0.94 -4.99 9.52
C ILE A 32 2.28 -5.50 10.06
N SER A 33 3.28 -4.62 10.17
CA SER A 33 4.62 -4.99 10.63
C SER A 33 4.64 -5.44 12.08
N TYR A 34 3.99 -4.68 12.95
CA TYR A 34 3.87 -5.01 14.36
C TYR A 34 3.29 -6.42 14.57
N TYR A 35 2.17 -6.71 13.90
CA TYR A 35 1.50 -8.01 14.05
C TYR A 35 2.20 -9.15 13.31
N ALA A 36 2.90 -8.88 12.21
CA ALA A 36 3.72 -9.89 11.54
C ALA A 36 4.90 -10.34 12.41
N ILE A 37 5.62 -9.39 13.00
CA ILE A 37 6.74 -9.65 13.92
C ILE A 37 6.22 -10.34 15.19
N LEU A 38 5.12 -9.85 15.78
CA LEU A 38 4.51 -10.48 16.95
C LEU A 38 4.10 -11.93 16.65
N GLY A 39 3.48 -12.18 15.48
CA GLY A 39 3.10 -13.50 15.03
C GLY A 39 4.31 -14.44 14.90
N SER A 40 5.39 -13.98 14.28
CA SER A 40 6.63 -14.77 14.17
C SER A 40 7.27 -15.06 15.53
N SER A 41 7.24 -14.10 16.46
CA SER A 41 7.75 -14.29 17.82
C SER A 41 6.90 -15.27 18.65
N LYS A 42 5.57 -15.25 18.50
CA LYS A 42 4.68 -16.27 19.09
C LYS A 42 4.99 -17.68 18.56
N LEU A 43 5.25 -17.80 17.26
CA LEU A 43 5.64 -19.09 16.67
C LEU A 43 7.01 -19.56 17.16
N ALA A 44 7.93 -18.64 17.48
CA ALA A 44 9.23 -18.99 18.05
C ALA A 44 9.11 -19.54 19.48
N GLU A 45 8.24 -18.93 20.30
CA GLU A 45 7.92 -19.44 21.64
C GLU A 45 7.36 -20.87 21.59
N GLU A 46 6.49 -21.16 20.62
CA GLU A 46 5.89 -22.49 20.45
C GLU A 46 6.84 -23.52 19.81
N ARG A 47 7.62 -23.12 18.80
CA ARG A 47 8.31 -24.05 17.86
C ARG A 47 9.83 -23.91 17.84
N GLY A 48 10.36 -22.99 18.64
CA GLY A 48 11.75 -22.57 18.59
C GLY A 48 12.06 -21.62 17.42
N ASN A 49 13.22 -20.99 17.51
CA ASN A 49 13.73 -20.05 16.52
C ASN A 49 14.10 -20.71 15.20
N TYR A 50 14.22 -19.91 14.13
CA TYR A 50 14.90 -20.37 12.92
C TYR A 50 16.41 -20.57 13.17
N ALA A 51 17.04 -21.46 12.40
CA ALA A 51 18.39 -21.97 12.67
C ALA A 51 19.47 -20.87 12.79
N SER A 52 19.38 -19.81 11.99
CA SER A 52 20.34 -18.69 11.96
C SER A 52 19.86 -17.45 12.73
N PHE A 53 19.01 -17.63 13.75
CA PHE A 53 18.53 -16.50 14.57
C PHE A 53 19.66 -15.83 15.36
N ALA A 54 20.56 -16.60 15.95
CA ALA A 54 21.69 -16.06 16.70
C ALA A 54 22.59 -15.19 15.80
N GLY A 55 22.83 -13.94 16.21
CA GLY A 55 23.62 -12.96 15.45
C GLY A 55 22.82 -12.11 14.45
N SER A 56 21.56 -12.46 14.20
CA SER A 56 20.66 -11.65 13.36
C SER A 56 20.38 -10.27 13.96
N LEU A 57 19.83 -9.35 13.14
CA LEU A 57 19.31 -8.07 13.63
C LEU A 57 18.24 -8.27 14.71
N TRP A 58 17.34 -9.23 14.53
CA TRP A 58 16.31 -9.60 15.50
C TRP A 58 16.90 -9.98 16.86
N SER A 59 17.92 -10.83 16.88
CA SER A 59 18.59 -11.25 18.14
C SER A 59 19.29 -10.09 18.85
N ARG A 60 19.69 -9.05 18.11
CA ARG A 60 20.26 -7.81 18.64
C ARG A 60 19.18 -6.79 19.04
N GLY A 61 17.91 -7.14 18.86
CA GLY A 61 16.78 -6.25 19.09
C GLY A 61 16.75 -5.07 18.13
N ILE A 62 17.19 -5.22 16.88
CA ILE A 62 17.12 -4.20 15.83
C ILE A 62 15.96 -4.60 14.90
N LEU A 63 14.88 -3.82 14.94
CA LEU A 63 13.68 -4.01 14.10
C LEU A 63 13.80 -3.13 12.83
N PRO A 64 12.87 -3.23 11.86
CA PRO A 64 12.94 -2.44 10.63
C PRO A 64 13.08 -0.94 10.88
N ILE A 65 12.35 -0.40 11.85
CA ILE A 65 12.40 1.04 12.19
C ILE A 65 13.78 1.48 12.70
N ASP A 66 14.49 0.63 13.44
CA ASP A 66 15.83 0.92 13.98
C ASP A 66 16.93 0.68 12.94
N SER A 67 16.68 -0.17 11.95
CA SER A 67 17.64 -0.43 10.87
C SER A 67 17.99 0.83 10.10
N LEU A 68 17.11 1.83 10.13
CA LEU A 68 17.33 3.11 9.51
C LEU A 68 18.38 3.98 10.23
N ASP A 69 18.66 3.74 11.52
CA ASP A 69 19.78 4.38 12.20
C ASP A 69 21.10 3.81 11.69
N LEU A 70 21.14 2.50 11.39
CA LEU A 70 22.28 1.88 10.72
C LEU A 70 22.44 2.46 9.32
N LEU A 71 21.34 2.57 8.55
CA LEU A 71 21.36 3.18 7.23
C LEU A 71 21.89 4.62 7.26
N GLY A 72 21.46 5.43 8.23
CA GLY A 72 21.92 6.81 8.38
C GLY A 72 23.43 6.90 8.65
N LYS A 73 23.94 6.04 9.52
CA LYS A 73 25.39 5.96 9.82
C LYS A 73 26.20 5.55 8.59
N GLU A 74 25.77 4.49 7.90
CA GLU A 74 26.48 3.97 6.72
C GLU A 74 26.44 4.95 5.53
N ARG A 75 25.33 5.67 5.35
CA ARG A 75 25.22 6.67 4.28
C ARG A 75 26.09 7.90 4.54
N GLY A 76 26.36 8.24 5.80
CA GLY A 76 27.21 9.38 6.18
C GLY A 76 26.70 10.75 5.69
N GLY A 77 25.41 10.85 5.35
CA GLY A 77 24.83 12.00 4.65
C GLY A 77 23.31 12.02 4.73
N TYR A 78 22.64 12.57 3.72
CA TYR A 78 21.20 12.82 3.74
C TYR A 78 20.35 11.55 3.86
N LEU A 79 19.59 11.46 4.95
CA LEU A 79 18.53 10.48 5.17
C LEU A 79 17.38 11.20 5.86
N ASP A 80 16.35 11.51 5.09
CA ASP A 80 15.12 12.15 5.57
C ASP A 80 13.97 11.15 5.46
N VAL A 81 13.63 10.55 6.60
CA VAL A 81 12.55 9.58 6.74
C VAL A 81 11.88 9.83 8.07
N ASP A 82 10.56 9.98 8.05
CA ASP A 82 9.76 10.17 9.25
C ASP A 82 9.93 8.99 10.23
N ARG A 83 10.13 9.33 11.50
CA ARG A 83 10.41 8.41 12.61
C ARG A 83 9.20 8.11 13.47
N THR A 84 8.03 8.65 13.13
CA THR A 84 6.81 8.51 13.92
C THR A 84 6.47 7.03 14.13
N GLN A 85 6.19 6.68 15.39
CA GLN A 85 5.73 5.37 15.83
C GLN A 85 4.46 5.55 16.66
N ARG A 86 3.44 4.73 16.40
CA ARG A 86 2.12 4.78 17.04
C ARG A 86 1.85 3.56 17.93
N LEU A 87 2.60 2.47 17.76
CA LEU A 87 2.48 1.25 18.56
C LEU A 87 3.63 1.10 19.58
N ASP A 88 3.45 0.21 20.56
CA ASP A 88 4.48 -0.07 21.57
C ASP A 88 5.57 -1.03 21.04
N TRP A 89 6.48 -0.46 20.25
CA TRP A 89 7.62 -1.17 19.68
C TRP A 89 8.65 -1.62 20.71
N ASN A 90 8.70 -0.99 21.88
CA ASN A 90 9.60 -1.40 22.96
C ASN A 90 9.15 -2.73 23.57
N ALA A 91 7.86 -2.89 23.86
CA ALA A 91 7.32 -4.17 24.31
C ALA A 91 7.56 -5.29 23.28
N LEU A 92 7.36 -4.99 21.99
CA LEU A 92 7.61 -5.95 20.92
C LEU A 92 9.10 -6.33 20.80
N ARG A 93 10.00 -5.36 20.91
CA ARG A 93 11.45 -5.58 20.89
C ARG A 93 11.90 -6.49 22.02
N GLU A 94 11.46 -6.23 23.24
CA GLU A 94 11.81 -7.08 24.39
C GLU A 94 11.23 -8.49 24.25
N ARG A 95 10.02 -8.61 23.69
CA ARG A 95 9.45 -9.93 23.35
C ARG A 95 10.33 -10.67 22.33
N VAL A 96 10.74 -10.01 21.24
CA VAL A 96 11.61 -10.59 20.21
C VAL A 96 12.97 -11.01 20.80
N LYS A 97 13.53 -10.25 21.74
CA LYS A 97 14.78 -10.65 22.42
C LYS A 97 14.57 -11.84 23.36
N THR A 98 13.42 -11.94 24.00
CA THR A 98 13.10 -12.99 24.98
C THR A 98 12.78 -14.32 24.30
N TYR A 99 11.85 -14.31 23.34
CA TYR A 99 11.33 -15.53 22.71
C TYR A 99 11.91 -15.79 21.32
N GLY A 100 12.57 -14.78 20.73
CA GLY A 100 13.11 -14.85 19.39
C GLY A 100 12.05 -14.71 18.29
N MET A 101 12.41 -15.20 17.10
CA MET A 101 11.64 -15.10 15.86
C MET A 101 11.66 -16.45 15.14
N ARG A 102 10.52 -16.83 14.55
CA ARG A 102 10.42 -18.08 13.78
C ARG A 102 10.86 -17.90 12.34
N ASN A 103 10.81 -16.69 11.82
CA ASN A 103 11.10 -16.34 10.44
C ASN A 103 12.23 -15.31 10.39
N SER A 104 13.16 -15.45 9.44
CA SER A 104 14.23 -14.46 9.24
C SER A 104 13.74 -13.15 8.64
N ASN A 105 12.70 -13.22 7.80
CA ASN A 105 12.01 -12.09 7.19
C ASN A 105 10.51 -12.41 7.17
N CYS A 106 9.68 -11.39 7.34
CA CYS A 106 8.23 -11.53 7.49
C CYS A 106 7.44 -10.79 6.41
N MET A 107 8.01 -9.75 5.80
CA MET A 107 7.26 -8.80 4.99
C MET A 107 7.95 -8.49 3.68
N ALA A 108 7.24 -8.73 2.59
CA ALA A 108 7.50 -8.14 1.29
C ALA A 108 6.15 -7.80 0.67
N ILE A 109 6.07 -6.67 -0.02
CA ILE A 109 4.93 -6.38 -0.91
C ILE A 109 5.35 -6.90 -2.28
N ALA A 110 4.52 -7.75 -2.87
CA ALA A 110 4.79 -8.39 -4.15
C ALA A 110 3.62 -8.12 -5.09
N PRO A 111 3.79 -8.27 -6.42
CA PRO A 111 2.69 -8.19 -7.35
C PRO A 111 1.57 -9.17 -7.00
N THR A 112 0.34 -8.69 -6.95
CA THR A 112 -0.82 -9.51 -6.54
C THR A 112 -1.83 -9.72 -7.66
N ALA A 113 -1.42 -9.58 -8.93
CA ALA A 113 -2.31 -9.56 -10.09
C ALA A 113 -3.43 -10.64 -10.07
N THR A 114 -3.07 -11.92 -9.93
CA THR A 114 -4.05 -13.01 -9.94
C THR A 114 -4.97 -13.00 -8.71
N ILE A 115 -4.39 -12.87 -7.51
CA ILE A 115 -5.17 -12.94 -6.27
C ILE A 115 -6.04 -11.70 -6.04
N ALA A 116 -5.60 -10.53 -6.50
CA ALA A 116 -6.37 -9.29 -6.46
C ALA A 116 -7.60 -9.38 -7.38
N ASN A 117 -7.45 -9.97 -8.57
CA ASN A 117 -8.58 -10.28 -9.44
C ASN A 117 -9.57 -11.27 -8.79
N ILE A 118 -9.08 -12.30 -8.10
CA ILE A 118 -9.93 -13.29 -7.40
C ILE A 118 -10.74 -12.61 -6.28
N THR A 119 -10.11 -11.76 -5.49
CA THR A 119 -10.78 -11.08 -4.37
C THR A 119 -11.51 -9.80 -4.77
N GLY A 120 -11.39 -9.37 -6.03
CA GLY A 120 -12.04 -8.18 -6.56
C GLY A 120 -11.52 -6.86 -5.97
N VAL A 121 -10.20 -6.76 -5.72
CA VAL A 121 -9.57 -5.55 -5.18
C VAL A 121 -8.40 -5.05 -6.05
N SER A 122 -7.93 -3.83 -5.81
CA SER A 122 -6.76 -3.26 -6.49
C SER A 122 -5.48 -4.06 -6.24
N GLN A 123 -4.54 -4.01 -7.19
CA GLN A 123 -3.28 -4.74 -7.08
C GLN A 123 -2.34 -4.06 -6.07
N SER A 124 -1.76 -4.86 -5.17
CA SER A 124 -0.74 -4.47 -4.20
C SER A 124 -0.94 -3.05 -3.61
N ILE A 125 0.00 -2.16 -3.92
CA ILE A 125 0.04 -0.74 -3.58
C ILE A 125 -0.18 0.14 -4.82
N GLU A 126 -0.48 -0.46 -5.97
CA GLU A 126 -0.56 0.28 -7.23
C GLU A 126 -1.74 1.25 -7.24
N PRO A 127 -1.55 2.47 -7.78
CA PRO A 127 -2.67 3.32 -8.16
C PRO A 127 -3.51 2.64 -9.25
N ILE A 128 -4.76 3.07 -9.40
CA ILE A 128 -5.60 2.52 -10.47
C ILE A 128 -5.02 2.87 -11.85
N TYR A 129 -4.84 1.86 -12.70
CA TYR A 129 -4.30 2.06 -14.04
C TYR A 129 -5.23 2.92 -14.91
N LYS A 130 -6.52 2.58 -14.94
CA LYS A 130 -7.59 3.30 -15.65
C LYS A 130 -8.92 3.11 -14.91
N ASN A 131 -9.75 4.15 -14.84
CA ASN A 131 -11.09 3.99 -14.27
C ASN A 131 -12.06 3.25 -15.19
N LEU A 132 -11.75 3.16 -16.48
CA LEU A 132 -12.52 2.40 -17.46
C LEU A 132 -11.56 1.83 -18.51
N PHE A 133 -11.60 0.53 -18.75
CA PHE A 133 -10.81 -0.10 -19.80
C PHE A 133 -11.50 -1.34 -20.38
N ALA A 134 -11.26 -1.60 -21.66
CA ALA A 134 -11.71 -2.85 -22.30
C ALA A 134 -10.70 -3.96 -22.05
N LYS A 135 -11.20 -5.12 -21.61
CA LYS A 135 -10.44 -6.35 -21.49
C LYS A 135 -10.99 -7.36 -22.49
N SER A 136 -10.19 -7.68 -23.49
CA SER A 136 -10.54 -8.70 -24.51
C SER A 136 -10.04 -10.07 -24.06
N ASN A 137 -10.90 -11.08 -24.13
CA ASN A 137 -10.53 -12.49 -23.94
C ASN A 137 -11.21 -13.37 -25.01
N LEU A 138 -11.03 -14.69 -24.93
CA LEU A 138 -11.61 -15.66 -25.89
C LEU A 138 -13.16 -15.58 -26.00
N SER A 139 -13.83 -14.97 -25.04
CA SER A 139 -15.29 -14.85 -24.96
C SER A 139 -15.81 -13.45 -25.34
N GLY A 140 -14.95 -12.54 -25.78
CA GLY A 140 -15.33 -11.20 -26.24
C GLY A 140 -14.62 -10.06 -25.50
N GLU A 141 -15.10 -8.84 -25.72
CA GLU A 141 -14.61 -7.63 -25.06
C GLU A 141 -15.49 -7.27 -23.87
N PHE A 142 -14.88 -7.10 -22.71
CA PHE A 142 -15.55 -6.73 -21.47
C PHE A 142 -15.06 -5.38 -21.00
N THR A 143 -15.97 -4.42 -20.83
CA THR A 143 -15.63 -3.15 -20.18
C THR A 143 -15.49 -3.38 -18.68
N VAL A 144 -14.28 -3.16 -18.15
CA VAL A 144 -14.01 -3.09 -16.72
C VAL A 144 -14.12 -1.63 -16.29
N VAL A 145 -14.88 -1.39 -15.23
CA VAL A 145 -15.13 -0.03 -14.72
C VAL A 145 -14.81 0.02 -13.23
N ASN A 146 -14.21 1.12 -12.78
CA ASN A 146 -14.03 1.43 -11.38
C ASN A 146 -15.39 1.64 -10.70
N HIS A 147 -15.84 0.64 -9.95
CA HIS A 147 -17.14 0.64 -9.27
C HIS A 147 -17.27 1.80 -8.27
N TYR A 148 -16.17 2.25 -7.65
CA TYR A 148 -16.18 3.37 -6.71
C TYR A 148 -16.56 4.67 -7.43
N LEU A 149 -15.92 4.97 -8.58
CA LEU A 149 -16.26 6.12 -9.41
C LEU A 149 -17.70 6.07 -9.89
N VAL A 150 -18.16 4.92 -10.39
CA VAL A 150 -19.55 4.76 -10.86
C VAL A 150 -20.55 5.05 -9.75
N ASN A 151 -20.30 4.54 -8.54
CA ASN A 151 -21.21 4.74 -7.42
C ASN A 151 -21.27 6.21 -6.99
N ASP A 152 -20.14 6.91 -6.98
CA ASP A 152 -20.10 8.35 -6.69
C ASP A 152 -20.82 9.17 -7.77
N LEU A 153 -20.56 8.88 -9.04
CA LEU A 153 -21.23 9.57 -10.15
C LEU A 153 -22.74 9.31 -10.13
N LYS A 154 -23.19 8.10 -9.78
CA LYS A 154 -24.62 7.79 -9.60
C LYS A 154 -25.22 8.58 -8.43
N ALA A 155 -24.52 8.67 -7.30
CA ALA A 155 -24.99 9.43 -6.15
C ALA A 155 -25.16 10.93 -6.46
N LEU A 156 -24.35 11.46 -7.39
CA LEU A 156 -24.44 12.84 -7.86
C LEU A 156 -25.40 13.03 -9.06
N GLY A 157 -26.03 11.97 -9.57
CA GLY A 157 -26.86 12.05 -10.78
C GLY A 157 -26.07 12.35 -12.06
N LEU A 158 -24.75 12.11 -12.06
CA LEU A 158 -23.83 12.35 -13.18
C LEU A 158 -23.57 11.10 -14.02
N TRP A 159 -24.10 9.95 -13.62
CA TRP A 159 -23.93 8.69 -14.37
C TRP A 159 -24.98 8.54 -15.48
N ASP A 160 -24.64 8.99 -16.68
CA ASP A 160 -25.45 8.90 -17.90
C ASP A 160 -24.64 8.44 -19.12
N GLU A 161 -25.30 8.28 -20.26
CA GLU A 161 -24.67 7.83 -21.51
C GLU A 161 -23.55 8.77 -21.97
N VAL A 162 -23.70 10.08 -21.75
CA VAL A 162 -22.68 11.08 -22.09
C VAL A 162 -21.44 10.88 -21.22
N MET A 163 -21.60 10.68 -19.91
CA MET A 163 -20.49 10.37 -19.01
C MET A 163 -19.76 9.08 -19.38
N VAL A 164 -20.50 8.02 -19.75
CA VAL A 164 -19.89 6.77 -20.21
C VAL A 164 -19.09 6.98 -21.51
N HIS A 165 -19.61 7.81 -22.43
CA HIS A 165 -18.92 8.16 -23.66
C HIS A 165 -17.65 8.97 -23.37
N ASP A 166 -17.73 9.98 -22.50
CA ASP A 166 -16.60 10.82 -22.10
C ASP A 166 -15.50 9.98 -21.44
N LEU A 167 -15.85 9.09 -20.51
CA LEU A 167 -14.90 8.16 -19.88
C LEU A 167 -14.23 7.23 -20.89
N LYS A 168 -14.93 6.82 -21.96
CA LYS A 168 -14.32 6.04 -23.05
C LYS A 168 -13.40 6.90 -23.91
N TYR A 169 -13.84 8.11 -24.25
CA TYR A 169 -13.08 9.05 -25.09
C TYR A 169 -11.75 9.45 -24.42
N PHE A 170 -11.77 9.69 -23.11
CA PHE A 170 -10.59 10.00 -22.31
C PHE A 170 -9.89 8.76 -21.73
N ASP A 171 -10.18 7.56 -22.25
CA ASP A 171 -9.48 6.32 -21.90
C ASP A 171 -9.45 6.01 -20.38
N GLY A 172 -10.56 6.32 -19.70
CA GLY A 172 -10.74 6.16 -18.26
C GLY A 172 -10.17 7.30 -17.40
N GLY A 173 -9.58 8.32 -18.02
CA GLY A 173 -9.17 9.55 -17.35
C GLY A 173 -10.36 10.42 -16.96
N VAL A 174 -10.27 11.07 -15.81
CA VAL A 174 -11.33 11.93 -15.27
C VAL A 174 -10.97 13.42 -15.30
N GLN A 175 -9.70 13.76 -15.51
CA GLN A 175 -9.20 15.12 -15.36
C GLN A 175 -9.83 16.11 -16.36
N GLN A 176 -10.12 15.63 -17.58
CA GLN A 176 -10.62 16.44 -18.70
C GLN A 176 -12.15 16.49 -18.80
N ILE A 177 -12.88 15.89 -17.85
CA ILE A 177 -14.34 15.85 -17.85
C ILE A 177 -14.88 16.93 -16.89
N ASP A 178 -15.22 18.10 -17.42
CA ASP A 178 -15.66 19.28 -16.63
C ASP A 178 -16.90 19.01 -15.75
N ARG A 179 -17.73 18.03 -16.14
CA ARG A 179 -18.91 17.61 -15.37
C ARG A 179 -18.55 16.93 -14.05
N ILE A 180 -17.34 16.39 -13.91
CA ILE A 180 -16.88 15.71 -12.70
C ILE A 180 -16.34 16.77 -11.72
N PRO A 181 -16.89 16.84 -10.49
CA PRO A 181 -16.37 17.75 -9.47
C PRO A 181 -14.88 17.55 -9.19
N VAL A 182 -14.19 18.62 -8.82
CA VAL A 182 -12.73 18.60 -8.59
C VAL A 182 -12.34 17.53 -7.59
N GLU A 183 -13.10 17.40 -6.49
CA GLU A 183 -12.85 16.42 -5.45
C GLU A 183 -12.90 14.95 -5.94
N LEU A 184 -13.76 14.65 -6.93
CA LEU A 184 -13.80 13.33 -7.55
C LEU A 184 -12.68 13.15 -8.58
N ARG A 185 -12.32 14.22 -9.31
CA ARG A 185 -11.18 14.18 -10.22
C ARG A 185 -9.89 13.89 -9.46
N GLU A 186 -9.67 14.52 -8.32
CA GLU A 186 -8.53 14.24 -7.43
C GLU A 186 -8.57 12.80 -6.91
N LEU A 187 -9.71 12.37 -6.36
CA LEU A 187 -9.86 11.02 -5.80
C LEU A 187 -9.62 9.91 -6.81
N TYR A 188 -10.08 10.08 -8.06
CA TYR A 188 -10.02 9.07 -9.12
C TYR A 188 -8.91 9.31 -10.15
N THR A 189 -7.88 10.07 -9.78
CA THR A 189 -6.67 10.27 -10.60
C THR A 189 -6.05 8.91 -10.92
N THR A 190 -5.74 8.67 -12.19
CA THR A 190 -5.14 7.41 -12.65
C THR A 190 -3.61 7.42 -12.52
N ALA A 191 -3.00 6.25 -12.67
CA ALA A 191 -1.56 6.03 -12.57
C ALA A 191 -0.70 6.94 -13.48
N PHE A 192 -1.24 7.38 -14.63
CA PHE A 192 -0.52 8.25 -15.57
C PHE A 192 -0.84 9.74 -15.41
N GLU A 193 -1.82 10.08 -14.59
CA GLU A 193 -2.22 11.47 -14.34
C GLU A 193 -1.62 12.00 -13.02
N LEU A 194 -1.14 11.10 -12.17
CA LEU A 194 -0.60 11.43 -10.85
C LEU A 194 0.88 11.83 -10.89
N ASP A 195 1.32 12.66 -9.94
CA ASP A 195 2.75 12.95 -9.76
C ASP A 195 3.45 11.75 -9.09
N PRO A 196 4.43 11.10 -9.75
CA PRO A 196 5.13 9.93 -9.21
C PRO A 196 5.84 10.17 -7.88
N SER A 197 6.14 11.43 -7.53
CA SER A 197 6.75 11.78 -6.23
C SER A 197 5.93 11.26 -5.05
N TRP A 198 4.61 11.23 -5.16
CA TRP A 198 3.71 10.70 -4.14
C TRP A 198 3.84 9.18 -3.96
N LEU A 199 4.07 8.45 -5.05
CA LEU A 199 4.31 7.00 -4.97
C LEU A 199 5.61 6.72 -4.23
N VAL A 200 6.67 7.49 -4.55
CA VAL A 200 7.98 7.38 -3.90
C VAL A 200 7.88 7.71 -2.41
N LEU A 201 7.17 8.79 -2.07
CA LEU A 201 6.97 9.19 -0.68
C LEU A 201 6.18 8.15 0.11
N ALA A 202 5.05 7.67 -0.42
CA ALA A 202 4.26 6.63 0.23
C ALA A 202 5.05 5.30 0.37
N ALA A 203 5.86 4.93 -0.63
CA ALA A 203 6.73 3.77 -0.56
C ALA A 203 7.81 3.93 0.52
N SER A 204 8.45 5.10 0.61
CA SER A 204 9.42 5.44 1.65
C SER A 204 8.81 5.28 3.05
N GLN A 205 7.60 5.79 3.26
CA GLN A 205 6.88 5.68 4.53
C GLN A 205 6.46 4.25 4.89
N ARG A 206 6.21 3.38 3.91
CA ARG A 206 6.00 1.95 4.18
C ARG A 206 7.30 1.23 4.48
N GLN A 207 8.38 1.59 3.79
CA GLN A 207 9.65 0.85 3.80
C GLN A 207 10.30 0.82 5.19
N LYS A 208 10.08 1.84 6.02
CA LYS A 208 10.57 1.88 7.41
C LYS A 208 10.06 0.72 8.28
N TRP A 209 8.99 0.05 7.86
CA TRP A 209 8.38 -1.07 8.58
C TRP A 209 8.62 -2.43 7.91
N ILE A 210 9.14 -2.46 6.69
CA ILE A 210 9.30 -3.66 5.87
C ILE A 210 10.74 -4.18 5.99
N ASP A 211 10.89 -5.48 6.23
CA ASP A 211 12.19 -6.15 6.41
C ASP A 211 12.79 -6.73 5.11
N GLN A 212 12.11 -6.53 3.98
CA GLN A 212 12.58 -6.83 2.62
C GLN A 212 12.33 -5.61 1.70
N GLY A 213 11.65 -5.78 0.57
CA GLY A 213 11.26 -4.72 -0.37
C GLY A 213 9.76 -4.73 -0.68
N GLN A 214 9.36 -3.84 -1.60
CA GLN A 214 7.99 -3.66 -2.06
C GLN A 214 7.92 -3.42 -3.57
#